data_AF-A0A7C6EQ26-F1
#
_entry.id   AF-A0A7C6EQ26-F1
#
_cell.length_a   1.000
_cell.length_b   1.000
_cell.length_c   1.000
_cell.angle_alpha   90.00
_cell.angle_beta   90.00
_cell.angle_gamma   90.00
#
_symmetry.space_group_name_H-M   'P 1'
#
loop_
_entity.id
_entity.type
_entity.pdbx_description
1 polymer ?
#
loop_
_entity_poly.entity_id
_entity_poly.type
_entity_poly.pdbx_seq_one_letter_code
_entity_poly.pdbx_strand_id
1 'polypeptide(L)'
;EKTVFYIKEKYPEIFVIADAKRGDIGNTSTQYAKAFFETLPFDAITVAPYMGSDSVRPFLTFDDKFVILLALTSNVGANDFQYFKQNDEYLFEKVLKESQNWAGKDKMMYVVGATRAEMLTQVRKIVPEHFLLVPGVGAQGGSLQEVAKYGMTNDCGLIVNSSRAIIYASSDADFDKKAALEAKQVQEEMRKLLQEKKIS
;
A
#
# COMPACT_ATOMS: atom_id res chain seq x y z
N GLU A 1 -16.37 11.08 1.12
CA GLU A 1 -17.62 10.36 0.79
C GLU A 1 -17.98 10.49 -0.69
N LYS A 2 -18.40 11.67 -1.18
CA LYS A 2 -18.84 11.87 -2.59
C LYS A 2 -17.88 11.29 -3.66
N THR A 3 -16.57 11.49 -3.51
CA THR A 3 -15.57 10.96 -4.45
C THR A 3 -15.57 9.44 -4.52
N VAL A 4 -15.67 8.76 -3.37
CA VAL A 4 -15.62 7.29 -3.30
C VAL A 4 -16.90 6.71 -3.90
N PHE A 5 -18.05 7.28 -3.57
CA PHE A 5 -19.33 6.87 -4.17
C PHE A 5 -19.31 7.10 -5.69
N TYR A 6 -18.84 8.25 -6.17
CA TYR A 6 -18.71 8.51 -7.60
C TYR A 6 -17.84 7.44 -8.31
N ILE A 7 -16.68 7.10 -7.74
CA ILE A 7 -15.81 6.07 -8.30
C ILE A 7 -16.53 4.71 -8.31
N LYS A 8 -17.13 4.28 -7.19
CA LYS A 8 -17.79 2.96 -7.12
C LYS A 8 -19.05 2.86 -7.98
N GLU A 9 -19.76 3.97 -8.21
CA GLU A 9 -20.96 3.99 -9.07
C GLU A 9 -20.61 4.06 -10.56
N LYS A 10 -19.56 4.79 -10.94
CA LYS A 10 -19.22 5.03 -12.36
C LYS A 10 -18.11 4.13 -12.90
N TYR A 11 -17.23 3.67 -12.02
CA TYR A 11 -16.02 2.90 -12.32
C TYR A 11 -15.82 1.80 -11.26
N PRO A 12 -16.79 0.87 -11.11
CA PRO A 12 -16.78 -0.14 -10.04
C PRO A 12 -15.54 -1.05 -10.05
N GLU A 13 -14.86 -1.17 -11.20
CA GLU A 13 -13.62 -1.92 -11.39
C GLU A 13 -12.39 -1.27 -10.75
N ILE A 14 -12.44 0.02 -10.43
CA ILE A 14 -11.33 0.71 -9.78
C ILE A 14 -11.25 0.29 -8.31
N PHE A 15 -10.12 -0.31 -7.95
CA PHE A 15 -9.81 -0.67 -6.58
C PHE A 15 -9.51 0.57 -5.73
N VAL A 16 -10.26 0.78 -4.65
CA VAL A 16 -10.16 2.00 -3.82
C VAL A 16 -9.58 1.68 -2.44
N ILE A 17 -8.49 2.37 -2.10
CA ILE A 17 -7.77 2.22 -0.83
C ILE A 17 -8.03 3.44 0.06
N ALA A 18 -8.46 3.20 1.29
CA ALA A 18 -8.46 4.20 2.36
C ALA A 18 -7.11 4.22 3.07
N ASP A 19 -6.26 5.21 2.77
CA ASP A 19 -5.03 5.41 3.53
C ASP A 19 -5.28 6.13 4.88
N ALA A 20 -5.84 5.39 5.84
CA ALA A 20 -6.31 5.92 7.13
C ALA A 20 -5.39 5.62 8.33
N LYS A 21 -4.47 4.66 8.21
CA LYS A 21 -3.49 4.24 9.25
C LYS A 21 -4.14 3.99 10.62
N ARG A 22 -5.33 3.37 10.62
CA ARG A 22 -6.12 3.13 11.84
C ARG A 22 -5.46 2.10 12.76
N GLY A 23 -5.84 2.14 14.02
CA GLY A 23 -5.41 1.19 15.05
C GLY A 23 -6.07 1.57 16.37
N ASP A 24 -6.87 0.66 16.91
CA ASP A 24 -7.53 0.76 18.22
C ASP A 24 -7.91 -0.66 18.66
N ILE A 25 -8.45 -0.85 19.86
CA ILE A 25 -8.84 -2.16 20.39
C ILE A 25 -10.36 -2.32 20.50
N GLY A 26 -10.80 -3.58 20.54
CA GLY A 26 -12.18 -3.95 20.83
C GLY A 26 -13.21 -3.27 19.91
N ASN A 27 -14.29 -2.77 20.51
CA ASN A 27 -15.42 -2.22 19.77
C ASN A 27 -15.04 -1.00 18.91
N THR A 28 -14.08 -0.17 19.35
CA THR A 28 -13.67 1.02 18.59
C THR A 28 -13.05 0.62 17.24
N SER A 29 -12.20 -0.41 17.23
CA SER A 29 -11.62 -0.95 16.00
C SER A 29 -12.69 -1.50 15.05
N THR A 30 -13.68 -2.22 15.60
CA THR A 30 -14.83 -2.69 14.81
C THR A 30 -15.63 -1.54 14.19
N GLN A 31 -15.84 -0.43 14.93
CA GLN A 31 -16.53 0.73 14.38
C GLN A 31 -15.74 1.38 13.23
N TYR A 32 -14.40 1.44 13.33
CA TYR A 32 -13.58 1.88 12.20
C TYR A 32 -13.74 0.96 10.99
N ALA A 33 -13.65 -0.35 11.18
CA ALA A 33 -13.82 -1.30 10.08
C ALA A 33 -15.18 -1.13 9.38
N LYS A 34 -16.27 -1.01 10.14
CA LYS A 34 -17.62 -0.74 9.59
C LYS A 34 -17.71 0.59 8.86
N ALA A 35 -17.15 1.66 9.43
CA ALA A 35 -17.17 2.97 8.79
C ALA A 35 -16.47 2.94 7.42
N PHE A 36 -15.35 2.22 7.30
CA PHE A 36 -14.57 2.16 6.05
C PHE A 36 -15.01 1.08 5.06
N PHE A 37 -15.73 0.04 5.47
CA PHE A 37 -16.13 -1.06 4.57
C PHE A 37 -17.64 -1.17 4.33
N GLU A 38 -18.48 -0.80 5.30
CA GLU A 38 -19.95 -0.84 5.16
C GLU A 38 -20.49 0.54 4.78
N THR A 39 -20.09 1.58 5.51
CA THR A 39 -20.59 2.95 5.28
C THR A 39 -19.92 3.59 4.08
N LEU A 40 -18.60 3.40 3.97
CA LEU A 40 -17.82 3.81 2.81
C LEU A 40 -17.46 2.55 2.01
N PRO A 41 -17.65 2.52 0.69
CA PRO A 41 -17.44 1.31 -0.10
C PRO A 41 -15.96 1.15 -0.52
N PHE A 42 -15.01 1.26 0.42
CA PHE A 42 -13.59 1.00 0.13
C PHE A 42 -13.31 -0.50 -0.01
N ASP A 43 -12.27 -0.82 -0.76
CA ASP A 43 -11.82 -2.20 -0.99
C ASP A 43 -10.64 -2.57 -0.07
N ALA A 44 -9.88 -1.58 0.38
CA ALA A 44 -8.81 -1.78 1.35
C ALA A 44 -8.62 -0.60 2.29
N ILE A 45 -7.95 -0.83 3.43
CA ILE A 45 -7.58 0.21 4.39
C ILE A 45 -6.16 0.01 4.93
N THR A 46 -5.41 1.09 5.13
CA THR A 46 -4.13 1.03 5.84
C THR A 46 -4.33 0.98 7.36
N VAL A 47 -3.59 0.10 8.04
CA VAL A 47 -3.70 -0.15 9.49
C VAL A 47 -2.31 -0.19 10.13
N ALA A 48 -2.15 0.46 11.28
CA ALA A 48 -0.91 0.46 12.05
C ALA A 48 -0.84 -0.81 12.93
N PRO A 49 0.23 -1.62 12.86
CA PRO A 49 0.30 -2.90 13.57
C PRO A 49 0.77 -2.78 15.03
N TYR A 50 1.15 -1.58 15.48
CA TYR A 50 1.91 -1.40 16.73
C TYR A 50 1.19 -1.94 17.97
N MET A 51 -0.14 -1.86 18.00
CA MET A 51 -0.95 -2.34 19.12
C MET A 51 -1.18 -3.87 19.11
N GLY A 52 -0.75 -4.58 18.07
CA GLY A 52 -0.85 -6.03 17.96
C GLY A 52 -2.11 -6.53 17.26
N SER A 53 -2.28 -7.85 17.22
CA SER A 53 -3.24 -8.55 16.37
C SER A 53 -4.71 -8.19 16.65
N ASP A 54 -5.04 -7.94 17.91
CA ASP A 54 -6.38 -7.59 18.38
C ASP A 54 -6.84 -6.23 17.84
N SER A 55 -5.90 -5.33 17.53
CA SER A 55 -6.22 -4.06 16.86
C SER A 55 -6.51 -4.20 15.36
N VAL A 56 -6.01 -5.27 14.73
CA VAL A 56 -6.07 -5.50 13.27
C VAL A 56 -7.19 -6.47 12.88
N ARG A 57 -7.40 -7.52 13.68
CA ARG A 57 -8.38 -8.58 13.42
C ARG A 57 -9.79 -8.08 13.09
N PRO A 58 -10.33 -7.02 13.72
CA PRO A 58 -11.65 -6.50 13.36
C PRO A 58 -11.79 -6.07 11.90
N PHE A 59 -10.71 -5.65 11.24
CA PHE A 59 -10.73 -5.33 9.81
C PHE A 59 -10.67 -6.58 8.91
N LEU A 60 -10.08 -7.67 9.40
CA LEU A 60 -9.89 -8.93 8.65
C LEU A 60 -11.16 -9.79 8.59
N THR A 61 -12.19 -9.48 9.39
CA THR A 61 -13.46 -10.21 9.40
C THR A 61 -14.38 -9.85 8.22
N PHE A 62 -14.04 -8.81 7.46
CA PHE A 62 -14.80 -8.42 6.27
C PHE A 62 -14.34 -9.26 5.08
N ASP A 63 -15.31 -9.76 4.33
CA ASP A 63 -15.05 -10.54 3.12
C ASP A 63 -14.84 -9.61 1.93
N ASP A 64 -14.00 -10.06 0.98
CA ASP A 64 -13.60 -9.30 -0.20
C ASP A 64 -12.98 -7.92 0.11
N LYS A 65 -12.37 -7.78 1.29
CA LYS A 65 -11.65 -6.58 1.74
C LYS A 65 -10.21 -6.90 2.12
N PHE A 66 -9.34 -5.91 1.93
CA PHE A 66 -7.93 -6.01 2.28
C PHE A 66 -7.52 -5.07 3.42
N VAL A 67 -6.66 -5.57 4.28
CA VAL A 67 -5.91 -4.77 5.24
C VAL A 67 -4.50 -4.55 4.71
N ILE A 68 -4.05 -3.30 4.66
CA ILE A 68 -2.69 -2.93 4.24
C ILE A 68 -1.90 -2.53 5.49
N LEU A 69 -1.11 -3.43 6.05
CA LEU A 69 -0.36 -3.17 7.26
C LEU A 69 0.86 -2.29 7.01
N LEU A 70 1.08 -1.32 7.90
CA LEU A 70 2.30 -0.51 7.87
C LEU A 70 3.50 -1.35 8.31
N ALA A 71 4.39 -1.72 7.37
CA ALA A 71 5.60 -2.46 7.67
C ALA A 71 6.83 -1.54 7.68
N LEU A 72 7.17 -0.95 6.53
CA LEU A 72 8.37 -0.12 6.36
C LEU A 72 8.01 1.15 5.59
N THR A 73 7.93 2.31 6.25
CA THR A 73 7.49 3.57 5.64
C THR A 73 8.66 4.40 5.12
N SER A 74 8.39 5.38 4.26
CA SER A 74 9.40 6.20 3.56
C SER A 74 9.84 7.47 4.31
N ASN A 75 9.20 7.80 5.43
CA ASN A 75 9.47 9.02 6.20
C ASN A 75 10.68 8.86 7.14
N VAL A 76 11.30 9.98 7.53
CA VAL A 76 12.47 10.01 8.44
C VAL A 76 12.21 9.27 9.76
N GLY A 77 10.99 9.36 10.31
CA GLY A 77 10.59 8.67 11.54
C GLY A 77 10.56 7.14 11.45
N ALA A 78 10.73 6.55 10.26
CA ALA A 78 10.96 5.10 10.15
C ALA A 78 12.22 4.65 10.93
N ASN A 79 13.22 5.52 11.08
CA ASN A 79 14.44 5.24 11.84
C ASN A 79 14.20 5.12 13.36
N ASP A 80 13.11 5.68 13.87
CA ASP A 80 12.84 5.68 15.32
C ASP A 80 12.52 4.27 15.83
N PHE A 81 11.77 3.49 15.02
CA PHE A 81 11.29 2.17 15.43
C PHE A 81 11.49 1.09 14.37
N GLN A 82 11.22 1.34 13.10
CA GLN A 82 11.13 0.27 12.10
C GLN A 82 12.48 -0.38 11.84
N TYR A 83 13.56 0.40 11.89
CA TYR A 83 14.94 -0.07 11.81
C TYR A 83 15.55 -0.43 13.18
N PHE A 84 14.79 -0.38 14.27
CA PHE A 84 15.26 -0.92 15.55
C PHE A 84 15.53 -2.41 15.38
N LYS A 85 16.70 -2.86 15.84
CA LYS A 85 17.21 -4.20 15.59
C LYS A 85 17.43 -4.94 16.90
N GLN A 86 16.85 -6.13 17.03
CA GLN A 86 17.02 -7.01 18.19
C GLN A 86 17.30 -8.44 17.69
N ASN A 87 18.35 -9.10 18.21
CA ASN A 87 18.74 -10.46 17.81
C ASN A 87 18.86 -10.65 16.29
N ASP A 88 19.51 -9.68 15.64
CA ASP A 88 19.68 -9.61 14.19
C ASP A 88 18.43 -9.40 13.32
N GLU A 89 17.27 -9.14 13.92
CA GLU A 89 16.00 -8.88 13.22
C GLU A 89 15.57 -7.42 13.40
N TYR A 90 15.18 -6.76 12.29
CA TYR A 90 14.57 -5.44 12.35
C TYR A 90 13.10 -5.52 12.80
N LEU A 91 12.61 -4.48 13.46
CA LEU A 91 11.21 -4.45 13.92
C LEU A 91 10.22 -4.61 12.77
N PHE A 92 10.48 -4.02 11.60
CA PHE A 92 9.58 -4.21 10.44
C PHE A 92 9.55 -5.67 9.98
N GLU A 93 10.66 -6.41 10.07
CA GLU A 93 10.72 -7.83 9.72
C GLU A 93 9.90 -8.66 10.71
N LYS A 94 10.00 -8.32 12.01
CA LYS A 94 9.17 -8.94 13.04
C LYS A 94 7.69 -8.72 12.80
N VAL A 95 7.30 -7.49 12.44
CA VAL A 95 5.91 -7.17 12.05
C VAL A 95 5.46 -8.05 10.89
N LEU A 96 6.25 -8.15 9.81
CA LEU A 96 5.94 -8.98 8.64
C LEU A 96 5.83 -10.48 8.95
N LYS A 97 6.63 -10.99 9.88
CA LYS A 97 6.57 -12.41 10.30
C LYS A 97 5.35 -12.67 11.17
N GLU A 98 5.11 -11.81 12.16
CA GLU A 98 4.01 -11.99 13.11
C GLU A 98 2.64 -11.84 12.42
N SER A 99 2.49 -10.87 11.50
CA SER A 99 1.22 -10.60 10.84
C SER A 99 0.74 -11.72 9.91
N GLN A 100 1.64 -12.61 9.47
CA GLN A 100 1.27 -13.80 8.70
C GLN A 100 0.46 -14.81 9.55
N ASN A 101 0.54 -14.74 10.88
CA ASN A 101 -0.33 -15.50 11.77
C ASN A 101 -1.74 -14.88 11.90
N TRP A 102 -1.96 -13.68 11.36
CA TRP A 102 -3.23 -12.95 11.48
C TRP A 102 -4.10 -13.12 10.23
N ALA A 103 -3.51 -13.03 9.04
CA ALA A 103 -4.14 -13.40 7.77
C ALA A 103 -3.10 -13.63 6.66
N GLY A 104 -3.51 -14.33 5.60
CA GLY A 104 -2.71 -14.57 4.41
C GLY A 104 -2.90 -13.51 3.31
N LYS A 105 -2.28 -13.77 2.15
CA LYS A 105 -2.23 -12.86 0.99
C LYS A 105 -3.59 -12.45 0.42
N ASP A 106 -4.63 -13.24 0.67
CA ASP A 106 -5.99 -12.98 0.16
C ASP A 106 -6.75 -11.91 0.96
N LYS A 107 -6.22 -11.51 2.14
CA LYS A 107 -6.81 -10.44 2.97
C LYS A 107 -5.79 -9.41 3.45
N MET A 108 -4.50 -9.63 3.22
CA MET A 108 -3.44 -8.77 3.75
C MET A 108 -2.46 -8.31 2.67
N MET A 109 -2.10 -7.03 2.74
CA MET A 109 -1.07 -6.36 1.96
C MET A 109 -0.15 -5.59 2.91
N TYR A 110 0.94 -5.03 2.39
CA TYR A 110 1.89 -4.25 3.21
C TYR A 110 2.27 -2.92 2.59
N VAL A 111 2.35 -1.87 3.41
CA VAL A 111 2.97 -0.60 3.01
C VAL A 111 4.48 -0.73 3.15
N VAL A 112 5.18 -0.54 2.03
CA VAL A 112 6.65 -0.57 1.94
C VAL A 112 7.13 0.61 1.10
N GLY A 113 7.84 1.57 1.71
CA GLY A 113 8.27 2.80 1.06
C GLY A 113 9.38 2.60 0.02
N ALA A 114 9.35 3.40 -1.04
CA ALA A 114 10.29 3.31 -2.17
C ALA A 114 11.72 3.84 -1.88
N THR A 115 11.93 4.58 -0.78
CA THR A 115 13.18 5.35 -0.53
C THR A 115 14.42 4.47 -0.39
N ARG A 116 14.26 3.19 -0.01
CA ARG A 116 15.35 2.20 0.03
C ARG A 116 14.90 0.94 -0.70
N ALA A 117 14.88 1.00 -2.02
CA ALA A 117 14.33 -0.06 -2.86
C ALA A 117 14.95 -1.45 -2.60
N GLU A 118 16.23 -1.54 -2.23
CA GLU A 118 16.89 -2.82 -1.88
C GLU A 118 16.24 -3.53 -0.68
N MET A 119 15.60 -2.78 0.23
CA MET A 119 14.87 -3.35 1.36
C MET A 119 13.64 -4.14 0.90
N LEU A 120 13.08 -3.85 -0.29
CA LEU A 120 12.00 -4.65 -0.87
C LEU A 120 12.43 -6.11 -1.05
N THR A 121 13.69 -6.38 -1.36
CA THR A 121 14.20 -7.76 -1.45
C THR A 121 14.18 -8.45 -0.10
N GLN A 122 14.46 -7.74 1.01
CA GLN A 122 14.33 -8.31 2.35
C GLN A 122 12.86 -8.58 2.70
N VAL A 123 11.97 -7.64 2.40
CA VAL A 123 10.52 -7.83 2.59
C VAL A 123 10.03 -9.04 1.78
N ARG A 124 10.44 -9.19 0.51
CA ARG A 124 10.04 -10.30 -0.36
C ARG A 124 10.52 -11.66 0.13
N LYS A 125 11.64 -11.75 0.86
CA LYS A 125 12.05 -13.00 1.49
C LYS A 125 11.07 -13.45 2.57
N ILE A 126 10.36 -12.52 3.21
CA ILE A 126 9.43 -12.79 4.31
C ILE A 126 7.99 -12.96 3.79
N VAL A 127 7.56 -12.12 2.86
CA VAL A 127 6.19 -12.10 2.28
C VAL A 127 6.24 -12.17 0.75
N PRO A 128 6.63 -13.32 0.17
CA PRO A 128 6.93 -13.43 -1.25
C PRO A 128 5.73 -13.19 -2.18
N GLU A 129 4.52 -13.50 -1.72
CA GLU A 129 3.31 -13.50 -2.56
C GLU A 129 2.31 -12.37 -2.24
N HIS A 130 2.57 -11.56 -1.21
CA HIS A 130 1.63 -10.51 -0.79
C HIS A 130 1.74 -9.27 -1.70
N PHE A 131 0.65 -8.52 -1.90
CA PHE A 131 0.77 -7.21 -2.53
C PHE A 131 1.51 -6.22 -1.63
N LEU A 132 2.38 -5.42 -2.23
CA LEU A 132 3.02 -4.28 -1.55
C LEU A 132 2.46 -2.97 -2.11
N LEU A 133 1.86 -2.16 -1.23
CA LEU A 133 1.57 -0.77 -1.52
C LEU A 133 2.86 0.03 -1.34
N VAL A 134 3.37 0.58 -2.44
CA VAL A 134 4.66 1.27 -2.49
C VAL A 134 4.46 2.77 -2.70
N PRO A 135 4.39 3.56 -1.61
CA PRO A 135 4.41 5.01 -1.69
C PRO A 135 5.82 5.55 -1.90
N GLY A 136 5.90 6.76 -2.46
CA GLY A 136 7.14 7.54 -2.51
C GLY A 136 7.89 7.50 -3.85
N VAL A 137 7.33 6.86 -4.87
CA VAL A 137 7.85 6.98 -6.24
C VAL A 137 7.65 8.41 -6.76
N GLY A 138 8.66 8.96 -7.44
CA GLY A 138 8.66 10.33 -7.94
C GLY A 138 8.92 11.36 -6.84
N ALA A 139 7.88 11.90 -6.22
CA ALA A 139 7.95 13.08 -5.34
C ALA A 139 8.74 12.88 -4.02
N GLN A 140 9.10 11.64 -3.66
CA GLN A 140 9.98 11.35 -2.51
C GLN A 140 11.33 10.75 -2.95
N GLY A 141 11.64 10.81 -4.25
CA GLY A 141 12.90 10.34 -4.82
C GLY A 141 12.97 8.85 -5.13
N GLY A 142 11.89 8.08 -4.93
CA GLY A 142 11.84 6.67 -5.31
C GLY A 142 11.79 6.48 -6.82
N SER A 143 12.60 5.56 -7.36
CA SER A 143 12.59 5.14 -8.76
C SER A 143 11.63 3.96 -8.97
N LEU A 144 10.76 4.06 -9.98
CA LEU A 144 9.86 2.97 -10.35
C LEU A 144 10.64 1.73 -10.82
N GLN A 145 11.71 1.92 -11.58
CA GLN A 145 12.59 0.86 -12.06
C GLN A 145 13.21 0.08 -10.90
N GLU A 146 13.77 0.77 -9.90
CA GLU A 146 14.39 0.11 -8.75
C GLU A 146 13.33 -0.59 -7.88
N VAL A 147 12.15 0.00 -7.69
CA VAL A 147 11.02 -0.64 -7.01
C VAL A 147 10.59 -1.92 -7.74
N ALA A 148 10.45 -1.88 -9.06
CA ALA A 148 10.13 -3.06 -9.86
C ALA A 148 11.25 -4.12 -9.78
N LYS A 149 12.51 -3.70 -9.90
CA LYS A 149 13.67 -4.59 -9.85
C LYS A 149 13.74 -5.39 -8.54
N TYR A 150 13.54 -4.74 -7.39
CA TYR A 150 13.70 -5.38 -6.08
C TYR A 150 12.40 -5.90 -5.46
N GLY A 151 11.25 -5.40 -5.89
CA GLY A 151 9.95 -5.68 -5.27
C GLY A 151 8.95 -6.41 -6.16
N MET A 152 9.18 -6.58 -7.46
CA MET A 152 8.21 -7.23 -8.34
C MET A 152 8.24 -8.77 -8.19
N THR A 153 7.07 -9.38 -8.21
CA THR A 153 6.88 -10.85 -8.24
C THR A 153 6.56 -11.32 -9.66
N ASN A 154 6.34 -12.63 -9.85
CA ASN A 154 5.91 -13.16 -11.16
C ASN A 154 4.53 -12.62 -11.61
N ASP A 155 3.70 -12.16 -10.67
CA ASP A 155 2.36 -11.60 -10.92
C ASP A 155 2.31 -10.10 -10.58
N CYS A 156 3.42 -9.40 -10.80
CA CYS A 156 3.67 -8.01 -10.41
C CYS A 156 3.79 -7.81 -8.89
N GLY A 157 2.72 -8.07 -8.12
CA GLY A 157 2.70 -7.97 -6.65
C GLY A 157 2.92 -6.57 -6.08
N LEU A 158 2.86 -5.51 -6.90
CA LEU A 158 3.15 -4.13 -6.54
C LEU A 158 1.96 -3.21 -6.85
N ILE A 159 1.64 -2.33 -5.92
CA ILE A 159 0.72 -1.20 -6.11
C ILE A 159 1.54 0.07 -5.86
N VAL A 160 2.00 0.72 -6.94
CA VAL A 160 2.82 1.93 -6.81
C VAL A 160 1.92 3.15 -6.67
N ASN A 161 2.09 3.89 -5.58
CA ASN A 161 1.34 5.12 -5.35
C ASN A 161 2.13 6.35 -5.85
N SER A 162 1.61 6.98 -6.92
CA SER A 162 2.01 8.31 -7.39
C SER A 162 0.81 9.25 -7.27
N SER A 163 0.90 10.26 -6.40
CA SER A 163 -0.23 11.15 -6.11
C SER A 163 0.11 12.61 -6.43
N ARG A 164 1.04 13.23 -5.67
CA ARG A 164 1.37 14.65 -5.83
C ARG A 164 1.86 15.03 -7.24
N ALA A 165 2.65 14.15 -7.88
CA ALA A 165 3.12 14.38 -9.24
C ALA A 165 1.98 14.41 -10.27
N ILE A 166 0.87 13.71 -10.00
CA ILE A 166 -0.30 13.66 -10.87
C ILE A 166 -1.28 14.79 -10.53
N ILE A 167 -1.69 14.89 -9.26
CA ILE A 167 -2.74 15.84 -8.82
C ILE A 167 -2.29 17.28 -8.99
N TYR A 168 -1.01 17.57 -8.77
CA TYR A 168 -0.45 18.91 -8.85
C TYR A 168 0.40 19.13 -10.11
N ALA A 169 0.15 18.34 -11.17
CA ALA A 169 0.80 18.52 -12.46
C ALA A 169 0.52 19.90 -13.09
N SER A 170 -0.63 20.50 -12.75
CA SER A 170 -0.97 21.88 -13.09
C SER A 170 -1.93 22.45 -12.05
N SER A 171 -1.84 23.76 -11.82
CA SER A 171 -2.79 24.55 -11.02
C SER A 171 -3.73 25.40 -11.89
N ASP A 172 -3.61 25.28 -13.22
CA ASP A 172 -4.38 26.07 -14.18
C ASP A 172 -5.65 25.34 -14.62
N ALA A 173 -6.40 25.95 -15.54
CA ALA A 173 -7.64 25.39 -16.08
C ALA A 173 -7.47 24.07 -16.87
N ASP A 174 -6.23 23.63 -17.12
CA ASP A 174 -5.89 22.38 -17.81
C ASP A 174 -5.44 21.25 -16.85
N PHE A 175 -5.70 21.41 -15.54
CA PHE A 175 -5.29 20.45 -14.49
C PHE A 175 -5.71 19.01 -14.79
N ASP A 176 -6.89 18.80 -15.37
CA ASP A 176 -7.45 17.49 -15.71
C ASP A 176 -6.63 16.79 -16.81
N LYS A 177 -6.30 17.53 -17.87
CA LYS A 177 -5.48 17.05 -18.99
C LYS A 177 -4.05 16.76 -18.56
N LYS A 178 -3.49 17.61 -17.69
CA LYS A 178 -2.13 17.45 -17.17
C LYS A 178 -2.04 16.26 -16.22
N ALA A 179 -2.99 16.11 -15.30
CA ALA A 179 -3.08 14.93 -14.45
C ALA A 179 -3.24 13.64 -15.28
N ALA A 180 -4.10 13.63 -16.30
CA ALA A 180 -4.27 12.48 -17.19
C ALA A 180 -2.97 12.13 -17.93
N LEU A 181 -2.21 13.13 -18.38
CA LEU A 181 -0.92 12.93 -19.04
C LEU A 181 0.12 12.31 -18.09
N GLU A 182 0.29 12.86 -16.88
CA GLU A 182 1.22 12.34 -15.88
C GLU A 182 0.85 10.91 -15.44
N ALA A 183 -0.44 10.64 -15.23
CA ALA A 183 -0.92 9.29 -14.93
C ALA A 183 -0.60 8.31 -16.07
N LYS A 184 -0.78 8.72 -17.33
CA LYS A 184 -0.46 7.91 -18.50
C LYS A 184 1.04 7.61 -18.62
N GLN A 185 1.91 8.59 -18.35
CA GLN A 185 3.35 8.38 -18.39
C GLN A 185 3.81 7.31 -17.38
N VAL A 186 3.35 7.40 -16.13
CA VAL A 186 3.67 6.40 -15.09
C VAL A 186 3.11 5.01 -15.46
N GLN A 187 1.90 4.96 -16.03
CA GLN A 187 1.29 3.72 -16.50
C GLN A 187 2.10 3.09 -17.64
N GLU A 188 2.57 3.87 -18.60
CA GLU A 188 3.39 3.40 -19.73
C GLU A 188 4.76 2.90 -19.26
N GLU A 189 5.38 3.59 -18.30
CA GLU A 189 6.63 3.16 -17.67
C GLU A 189 6.45 1.80 -16.97
N MET A 190 5.40 1.66 -16.15
CA MET A 190 5.07 0.39 -15.50
C MET A 190 4.79 -0.71 -16.53
N ARG A 191 4.08 -0.40 -17.62
CA ARG A 191 3.80 -1.36 -18.70
C ARG A 191 5.08 -1.92 -19.32
N LYS A 192 6.08 -1.07 -19.57
CA LYS A 192 7.38 -1.52 -20.10
C LYS A 192 8.06 -2.50 -19.14
N LEU A 193 8.08 -2.18 -17.84
CA LEU A 193 8.68 -3.04 -16.81
C LEU A 193 7.97 -4.39 -16.71
N LEU A 194 6.63 -4.42 -16.81
CA LEU A 194 5.85 -5.67 -16.85
C LEU A 194 6.19 -6.51 -18.08
N GLN A 195 6.30 -5.88 -19.26
CA GLN A 195 6.65 -6.56 -20.51
C GLN A 195 8.07 -7.15 -20.48
N GLU A 196 9.04 -6.42 -19.94
CA GLU A 196 10.42 -6.90 -19.74
C GLU A 196 10.45 -8.16 -18.84
N LYS A 197 9.54 -8.24 -17.88
CA LYS A 197 9.36 -9.38 -16.97
C LYS A 197 8.41 -10.46 -17.50
N LYS A 198 7.81 -10.28 -18.69
CA LYS A 198 6.82 -11.17 -19.29
C LYS A 198 5.57 -11.39 -18.42
N ILE A 199 5.17 -10.35 -17.69
CA ILE A 199 3.96 -10.31 -16.88
C ILE A 199 2.86 -9.69 -17.72
N SER A 200 1.74 -10.39 -17.86
CA SER A 200 0.58 -9.99 -18.68
C SER A 200 -0.26 -8.91 -18.03
#